data_AF-A0A7C7GTE0-F1
#
_entry.id   AF-A0A7C7GTE0-F1
#
_cell.length_a   1.000
_cell.length_b   1.000
_cell.length_c   1.000
_cell.angle_alpha   90.00
_cell.angle_beta   90.00
_cell.angle_gamma   90.00
#
_symmetry.space_group_name_H-M   'P 1'
#
loop_
_entity.id
_entity.type
_entity.pdbx_description
1 polymer ?
#
loop_
_entity_poly.entity_id
_entity_poly.type
_entity_poly.pdbx_seq_one_letter_code
_entity_poly.pdbx_strand_id
1 'polypeptide(L)'
;MAVIFPVGLYLMSDWILVGYQNIWITLLQLFGVLLIDDFYFYCYHRLLHKSPFLFKKIHKIHHRSTSPLPADYLYEHPLEWMLGLLGPFIAFLILGGVSFATIFLLLIIKVLHELDIHSGIKSSIYRYIPFVGINEHHSMHHKYRDVHFASVFSIWDYIFHQAQLLQQPFVY
;
A
#
# COMPACT_ATOMS: atom_id res chain seq x y z
N MET A 1 -13.15 8.93 2.53
CA MET A 1 -12.07 8.43 3.41
C MET A 1 -12.40 8.58 4.89
N ALA A 2 -12.48 9.82 5.40
CA ALA A 2 -12.63 10.13 6.83
C ALA A 2 -13.88 9.56 7.55
N VAL A 3 -14.95 9.21 6.82
CA VAL A 3 -16.17 8.63 7.42
C VAL A 3 -16.21 7.11 7.26
N ILE A 4 -15.90 6.60 6.07
CA ILE A 4 -16.05 5.18 5.73
C ILE A 4 -15.13 4.30 6.60
N PHE A 5 -13.88 4.70 6.81
CA PHE A 5 -12.95 3.89 7.60
C PHE A 5 -13.36 3.80 9.08
N PRO A 6 -13.66 4.90 9.80
CA PRO A 6 -14.18 4.81 11.17
C PRO A 6 -15.51 4.05 11.29
N VAL A 7 -16.41 4.20 10.31
CA VAL A 7 -17.67 3.43 10.29
C VAL A 7 -17.39 1.94 10.11
N GLY A 8 -16.48 1.56 9.20
CA GLY A 8 -16.06 0.16 9.03
C GLY A 8 -15.44 -0.41 10.30
N LEU A 9 -14.57 0.34 10.97
CA LEU A 9 -14.00 -0.06 12.26
C LEU A 9 -15.06 -0.26 13.33
N TYR A 10 -16.05 0.65 13.41
CA TYR A 10 -17.15 0.56 14.36
C TYR A 10 -18.03 -0.66 14.09
N LEU A 11 -18.42 -0.90 12.84
CA LEU A 11 -19.30 -2.01 12.47
C LEU A 11 -18.65 -3.38 12.64
N MET A 12 -17.32 -3.46 12.55
CA MET A 12 -16.56 -4.70 12.63
C MET A 12 -15.83 -4.88 13.96
N SER A 13 -16.02 -3.97 14.93
CA SER A 13 -15.21 -3.89 16.15
C SER A 13 -15.09 -5.22 16.89
N ASP A 14 -16.20 -5.95 16.99
CA ASP A 14 -16.29 -7.21 17.74
C ASP A 14 -15.42 -8.34 17.14
N TRP A 15 -15.05 -8.20 15.86
CA TRP A 15 -14.29 -9.19 15.09
C TRP A 15 -12.83 -8.80 14.91
N ILE A 16 -12.53 -7.50 14.92
CA ILE A 16 -11.22 -6.98 14.54
C ILE A 16 -10.46 -6.31 15.68
N LEU A 17 -11.14 -5.96 16.79
CA LEU A 17 -10.51 -5.29 17.93
C LEU A 17 -10.31 -6.27 19.08
N VAL A 18 -9.08 -6.35 19.56
CA VAL A 18 -8.74 -7.00 20.82
C VAL A 18 -8.18 -5.96 21.80
N GLY A 19 -8.31 -6.24 23.10
CA GLY A 19 -7.71 -5.38 24.12
C GLY A 19 -6.20 -5.29 23.97
N TYR A 20 -5.62 -4.14 24.30
CA TYR A 20 -4.17 -3.98 24.34
C TYR A 20 -3.55 -4.97 25.34
N GLN A 21 -2.55 -5.73 24.89
CA GLN A 21 -1.82 -6.65 25.75
C GLN A 21 -0.48 -6.05 26.21
N ASN A 22 0.47 -5.90 25.29
CA ASN A 22 1.76 -5.25 25.53
C ASN A 22 2.38 -4.75 24.21
N ILE A 23 3.47 -4.00 24.32
CA ILE A 23 4.14 -3.40 23.16
C ILE A 23 4.68 -4.44 22.18
N TRP A 24 5.18 -5.59 22.64
CA TRP A 24 5.72 -6.64 21.76
C TRP A 24 4.62 -7.28 20.91
N ILE A 25 3.46 -7.57 21.52
CA ILE A 25 2.30 -8.07 20.78
C ILE A 25 1.80 -7.01 19.80
N THR A 26 1.78 -5.74 20.20
CA THR A 26 1.40 -4.62 19.33
C THR A 26 2.32 -4.52 18.10
N LEU A 27 3.63 -4.64 18.29
CA LEU A 27 4.63 -4.62 17.22
C LEU A 27 4.52 -5.86 16.32
N LEU A 28 4.24 -7.04 16.88
CA LEU A 28 4.02 -8.26 16.11
C LEU A 28 2.75 -8.16 15.27
N GLN A 29 1.65 -7.68 15.86
CA GLN A 29 0.40 -7.41 15.14
C GLN A 29 0.65 -6.38 14.02
N LEU A 30 1.37 -5.29 14.31
CA LEU A 30 1.70 -4.25 13.34
C LEU A 30 2.49 -4.82 12.16
N PHE A 31 3.53 -5.59 12.44
CA PHE A 31 4.34 -6.24 11.40
C PHE A 31 3.51 -7.23 10.56
N GLY A 32 2.69 -8.05 11.21
CA GLY A 32 1.78 -8.98 10.54
C GLY A 32 0.78 -8.26 9.64
N VAL A 33 0.19 -7.17 10.12
CA VAL A 33 -0.73 -6.35 9.33
C VAL A 33 -0.01 -5.75 8.13
N LEU A 34 1.15 -5.12 8.34
CA LEU A 34 1.92 -4.51 7.26
C LEU A 34 2.26 -5.55 6.17
N LEU A 35 2.65 -6.76 6.52
CA LEU A 35 2.95 -7.81 5.52
C LEU A 35 1.73 -8.27 4.72
N ILE A 36 0.62 -8.55 5.41
CA ILE A 36 -0.60 -9.07 4.77
C ILE A 36 -1.25 -7.99 3.90
N ASP A 37 -1.37 -6.78 4.44
CA ASP A 37 -1.88 -5.60 3.72
C ASP A 37 -1.04 -5.30 2.47
N ASP A 38 0.28 -5.28 2.62
CA ASP A 38 1.18 -4.95 1.51
C ASP A 38 1.16 -6.01 0.40
N PHE A 39 1.04 -7.29 0.76
CA PHE A 39 0.86 -8.36 -0.23
C PHE A 39 -0.50 -8.26 -0.96
N TYR A 40 -1.57 -7.98 -0.21
CA TYR A 40 -2.89 -7.73 -0.79
C TYR A 40 -2.83 -6.56 -1.77
N PHE A 41 -2.26 -5.43 -1.34
CA PHE A 41 -2.13 -4.23 -2.14
C PHE A 41 -1.29 -4.49 -3.38
N TYR A 42 -0.17 -5.21 -3.28
CA TYR A 42 0.64 -5.61 -4.44
C TYR A 42 -0.22 -6.34 -5.50
N CYS A 43 -0.98 -7.35 -5.08
CA CYS A 43 -1.85 -8.11 -5.99
C CYS A 43 -2.95 -7.23 -6.61
N TYR A 44 -3.59 -6.41 -5.77
CA TYR A 44 -4.65 -5.50 -6.17
C TYR A 44 -4.16 -4.45 -7.16
N HIS A 45 -3.06 -3.79 -6.85
CA HIS A 45 -2.43 -2.76 -7.67
C HIS A 45 -1.99 -3.33 -9.02
N ARG A 46 -1.37 -4.52 -9.03
CA ARG A 46 -1.03 -5.22 -10.28
C ARG A 46 -2.28 -5.54 -11.11
N LEU A 47 -3.39 -5.95 -10.48
CA LEU A 47 -4.65 -6.21 -11.17
C LEU A 47 -5.23 -4.93 -11.81
N LEU A 48 -5.15 -3.80 -11.12
CA LEU A 48 -5.56 -2.49 -11.66
C LEU A 48 -4.83 -2.15 -12.96
N HIS A 49 -3.56 -2.51 -13.07
CA HIS A 49 -2.75 -2.32 -14.27
C HIS A 49 -2.98 -3.36 -15.37
N LYS A 50 -3.14 -4.63 -15.02
CA LYS A 50 -3.31 -5.71 -16.02
C LYS A 50 -4.69 -5.70 -16.69
N SER A 51 -5.72 -5.19 -16.03
CA SER A 51 -7.06 -5.08 -16.64
C SER A 51 -7.23 -3.73 -17.37
N PRO A 52 -7.47 -3.73 -18.71
CA PRO A 52 -7.68 -2.49 -19.45
C PRO A 52 -8.89 -1.69 -18.95
N PHE A 53 -9.90 -2.36 -18.41
CA PHE A 53 -11.08 -1.72 -17.85
C PHE A 53 -10.74 -1.02 -16.53
N LEU A 54 -10.11 -1.73 -15.58
CA LEU A 54 -9.77 -1.19 -14.27
C LEU A 54 -8.78 -0.04 -14.42
N PHE A 55 -7.77 -0.19 -15.27
CA PHE A 55 -6.83 0.89 -15.55
C PHE A 55 -7.55 2.13 -16.09
N LYS A 56 -8.28 2.00 -17.21
CA LYS A 56 -8.87 3.16 -17.89
C LYS A 56 -9.95 3.88 -17.09
N LYS A 57 -10.70 3.16 -16.25
CA LYS A 57 -11.88 3.70 -15.54
C LYS A 57 -11.61 4.06 -14.08
N ILE A 58 -10.64 3.43 -13.44
CA ILE A 58 -10.38 3.58 -12.02
C ILE A 58 -8.97 4.16 -11.85
N HIS A 59 -7.95 3.38 -12.15
CA HIS A 59 -6.56 3.68 -11.79
C HIS A 59 -5.88 4.79 -12.61
N LYS A 60 -6.42 5.11 -13.79
CA LYS A 60 -5.91 6.21 -14.62
C LYS A 60 -6.02 7.58 -13.92
N ILE A 61 -6.94 7.73 -12.96
CA ILE A 61 -7.07 8.98 -12.19
C ILE A 61 -5.83 9.19 -11.33
N HIS A 62 -5.40 8.14 -10.61
CA HIS A 62 -4.16 8.14 -9.84
C HIS A 62 -2.93 8.39 -10.74
N HIS A 63 -2.85 7.69 -11.88
CA HIS A 63 -1.77 7.83 -12.88
C HIS A 63 -1.85 9.09 -13.75
N ARG A 64 -2.70 10.06 -13.41
CA ARG A 64 -2.82 11.31 -14.18
C ARG A 64 -1.58 12.18 -14.01
N SER A 65 -0.93 12.12 -12.86
CA SER A 65 0.32 12.80 -12.56
C SER A 65 1.49 11.87 -12.83
N THR A 66 2.31 12.16 -13.84
CA THR A 66 3.52 11.36 -14.13
C THR A 66 4.71 11.74 -13.24
N SER A 67 4.57 12.81 -12.46
CA SER A 67 5.55 13.29 -11.48
C SER A 67 4.78 13.70 -10.23
N PRO A 68 4.34 12.70 -9.43
CA PRO A 68 3.43 12.94 -8.32
C PRO A 68 4.02 13.89 -7.28
N LEU A 69 3.14 14.70 -6.70
CA LEU A 69 3.37 15.49 -5.50
C LEU A 69 2.70 14.83 -4.29
N PRO A 70 3.07 15.16 -3.03
CA PRO A 70 2.50 14.48 -1.87
C PRO A 70 0.98 14.56 -1.75
N ALA A 71 0.30 15.50 -2.40
CA ALA A 71 -1.16 15.55 -2.39
C ALA A 71 -1.79 14.55 -3.39
N ASP A 72 -1.05 14.11 -4.40
CA ASP A 72 -1.55 13.28 -5.49
C ASP A 72 -1.97 11.88 -5.02
N TYR A 73 -1.44 11.36 -3.91
CA TYR A 73 -1.91 10.08 -3.35
C TYR A 73 -3.39 10.15 -2.91
N LEU A 74 -3.91 11.34 -2.59
CA LEU A 74 -5.32 11.54 -2.24
C LEU A 74 -6.23 11.63 -3.47
N TYR A 75 -5.65 11.85 -4.65
CA TYR A 75 -6.38 12.01 -5.91
C TYR A 75 -6.50 10.68 -6.65
N GLU A 76 -7.31 9.79 -6.09
CA GLU A 76 -7.63 8.49 -6.67
C GLU A 76 -9.15 8.30 -6.84
N HIS A 77 -9.55 7.27 -7.59
CA HIS A 77 -10.96 6.94 -7.74
C HIS A 77 -11.54 6.42 -6.40
N PRO A 78 -12.75 6.79 -5.97
CA PRO A 78 -13.29 6.33 -4.68
C PRO A 78 -13.33 4.81 -4.50
N LEU A 79 -13.66 4.06 -5.56
CA LEU A 79 -13.60 2.60 -5.53
C LEU A 79 -12.19 2.04 -5.39
N GLU A 80 -11.18 2.76 -5.88
CA GLU A 80 -9.78 2.36 -5.73
C GLU A 80 -9.40 2.34 -4.26
N TRP A 81 -9.63 3.49 -3.62
CA TRP A 81 -9.44 3.66 -2.19
C TRP A 81 -10.22 2.63 -1.35
N MET A 82 -11.51 2.43 -1.66
CA MET A 82 -12.36 1.50 -0.91
C MET A 82 -11.89 0.05 -1.01
N LEU A 83 -11.42 -0.38 -2.19
CA LEU A 83 -10.89 -1.73 -2.37
C LEU A 83 -9.49 -1.86 -1.77
N GLY A 84 -8.66 -0.81 -1.83
CA GLY A 84 -7.38 -0.75 -1.12
C GLY A 84 -7.57 -0.92 0.40
N LEU A 85 -8.62 -0.31 0.96
CA LEU A 85 -8.97 -0.40 2.38
C LEU A 85 -9.30 -1.81 2.87
N LEU A 86 -9.60 -2.75 1.98
CA LEU A 86 -9.87 -4.13 2.40
C LEU A 86 -8.61 -4.83 2.93
N GLY A 87 -7.41 -4.44 2.48
CA GLY A 87 -6.14 -5.05 2.87
C GLY A 87 -5.93 -5.09 4.40
N PRO A 88 -6.00 -3.95 5.11
CA PRO A 88 -5.84 -3.92 6.56
C PRO A 88 -6.94 -4.70 7.29
N PHE A 89 -8.19 -4.64 6.82
CA PHE A 89 -9.30 -5.38 7.45
C PHE A 89 -9.16 -6.89 7.28
N ILE A 90 -8.73 -7.36 6.10
CA ILE A 90 -8.38 -8.76 5.85
C ILE A 90 -7.27 -9.18 6.82
N ALA A 91 -6.24 -8.35 6.99
CA ALA A 91 -5.15 -8.64 7.92
C ALA A 91 -5.64 -8.72 9.38
N PHE A 92 -6.50 -7.79 9.82
CA PHE A 92 -7.07 -7.84 11.17
C PHE A 92 -7.84 -9.14 11.41
N LEU A 93 -8.65 -9.56 10.45
CA LEU A 93 -9.42 -10.82 10.55
C LEU A 93 -8.52 -12.05 10.57
N ILE A 94 -7.51 -12.12 9.69
CA ILE A 94 -6.56 -13.25 9.63
C ILE A 94 -5.79 -13.40 10.95
N LEU A 95 -5.43 -12.28 11.58
CA LEU A 95 -4.70 -12.28 12.85
C LEU A 95 -5.60 -12.54 14.08
N GLY A 96 -6.92 -12.68 13.89
CA GLY A 96 -7.87 -12.86 15.00
C GLY A 96 -8.13 -11.57 15.80
N GLY A 97 -7.94 -10.43 15.17
CA GLY A 97 -8.07 -9.09 15.75
C GLY A 97 -6.75 -8.48 16.20
N VAL A 98 -6.73 -7.15 16.27
CA VAL A 98 -5.56 -6.36 16.66
C VAL A 98 -5.92 -5.29 17.69
N SER A 99 -4.92 -4.82 18.43
CA SER A 99 -5.14 -3.72 19.37
C SER A 99 -5.43 -2.40 18.65
N PHE A 100 -6.17 -1.50 19.29
CA PHE A 100 -6.37 -0.15 18.75
C PHE A 100 -5.03 0.59 18.56
N ALA A 101 -4.04 0.34 19.42
CA ALA A 101 -2.69 0.87 19.30
C ALA A 101 -2.02 0.42 17.99
N THR A 102 -2.19 -0.85 17.59
CA THR A 102 -1.70 -1.36 16.30
C THR A 102 -2.33 -0.61 15.13
N ILE A 103 -3.64 -0.42 15.14
CA ILE A 103 -4.35 0.31 14.07
C ILE A 103 -3.83 1.76 14.00
N PHE A 104 -3.68 2.42 15.13
CA PHE A 104 -3.19 3.80 15.17
C PHE A 104 -1.77 3.93 14.61
N LEU A 105 -0.86 3.04 15.03
CA LEU A 105 0.51 3.01 14.51
C LEU A 105 0.56 2.69 13.01
N LEU A 106 -0.27 1.74 12.55
CA LEU A 106 -0.40 1.42 11.13
C LEU A 106 -0.78 2.65 10.31
N LEU A 107 -1.79 3.41 10.75
CA LEU A 107 -2.24 4.61 10.04
C LEU A 107 -1.13 5.67 9.95
N ILE A 108 -0.39 5.89 11.04
CA ILE A 108 0.75 6.82 11.03
C ILE A 108 1.80 6.36 10.00
N ILE A 109 2.20 5.10 10.06
CA ILE A 109 3.21 4.55 9.15
C ILE A 109 2.75 4.66 7.69
N LYS A 110 1.51 4.28 7.40
CA LYS A 110 0.93 4.33 6.05
C LYS A 110 0.88 5.76 5.52
N VAL A 111 0.36 6.72 6.30
CA VAL A 111 0.28 8.12 5.85
C VAL A 111 1.67 8.71 5.62
N LEU A 112 2.62 8.49 6.54
CA LEU A 112 3.98 9.00 6.37
C LEU A 112 4.70 8.36 5.16
N HIS A 113 4.49 7.07 4.94
CA HIS A 113 5.07 6.35 3.81
C HIS A 113 4.48 6.83 2.48
N GLU A 114 3.15 6.95 2.37
CA GLU A 114 2.48 7.44 1.17
C GLU A 114 2.91 8.87 0.81
N LEU A 115 3.06 9.74 1.80
CA LEU A 115 3.60 11.09 1.63
C LEU A 115 5.03 11.08 1.09
N ASP A 116 5.89 10.19 1.60
CA ASP A 116 7.28 10.08 1.14
C ASP A 116 7.37 9.55 -0.30
N ILE A 117 6.67 8.45 -0.63
CA ILE A 117 6.76 7.84 -1.96
C ILE A 117 6.10 8.69 -3.05
N HIS A 118 5.16 9.57 -2.71
CA HIS A 118 4.56 10.54 -3.65
C HIS A 118 5.23 11.92 -3.59
N SER A 119 6.32 12.09 -2.84
CA SER A 119 6.86 13.43 -2.57
C SER A 119 7.44 14.14 -3.79
N GLY A 120 7.76 13.41 -4.86
CA GLY A 120 8.46 13.93 -6.04
C GLY A 120 9.94 14.22 -5.78
N ILE A 121 10.46 13.85 -4.60
CA ILE A 121 11.86 13.96 -4.21
C ILE A 121 12.38 12.60 -3.71
N LYS A 122 13.70 12.44 -3.73
CA LYS A 122 14.34 11.21 -3.25
C LYS A 122 13.97 10.94 -1.79
N SER A 123 13.52 9.72 -1.52
CA SER A 123 13.13 9.29 -0.17
C SER A 123 14.25 9.52 0.83
N SER A 124 13.92 10.03 2.03
CA SER A 124 14.94 10.41 3.02
C SER A 124 15.45 9.21 3.82
N ILE A 125 14.72 8.76 4.84
CA ILE A 125 15.15 7.65 5.70
C ILE A 125 14.87 6.29 5.06
N TYR A 126 13.77 6.18 4.31
CA TYR A 126 13.30 4.93 3.74
C TYR A 126 14.28 4.30 2.74
N ARG A 127 15.08 5.11 2.02
CA ARG A 127 16.12 4.63 1.09
C ARG A 127 17.26 3.84 1.73
N TYR A 128 17.43 3.95 3.05
CA TYR A 128 18.46 3.23 3.79
C TYR A 128 17.93 1.95 4.43
N ILE A 129 16.62 1.71 4.36
CA ILE A 129 15.98 0.51 4.91
C ILE A 129 15.83 -0.50 3.76
N PRO A 130 16.46 -1.68 3.85
CA PRO A 130 16.36 -2.70 2.82
C PRO A 130 14.91 -3.09 2.55
N PHE A 131 14.57 -3.26 1.27
CA PHE A 131 13.26 -3.71 0.80
C PHE A 131 12.08 -2.81 1.15
N VAL A 132 12.30 -1.57 1.61
CA VAL A 132 11.21 -0.59 1.74
C VAL A 132 10.95 0.09 0.39
N GLY A 133 9.69 0.35 0.07
CA GLY A 133 9.28 1.12 -1.09
C GLY A 133 9.70 2.58 -0.95
N ILE A 134 10.23 3.15 -2.03
CA ILE A 134 10.79 4.50 -2.08
C ILE A 134 10.18 5.29 -3.24
N ASN A 135 10.24 6.63 -3.15
CA ASN A 135 9.77 7.54 -4.19
C ASN A 135 10.39 7.21 -5.56
N GLU A 136 11.65 6.82 -5.61
CA GLU A 136 12.33 6.51 -6.87
C GLU A 136 11.66 5.34 -7.60
N HIS A 137 11.31 4.26 -6.91
CA HIS A 137 10.60 3.12 -7.50
C HIS A 137 9.18 3.53 -7.91
N HIS A 138 8.48 4.26 -7.05
CA HIS A 138 7.11 4.68 -7.31
C HIS A 138 7.01 5.68 -8.48
N SER A 139 7.98 6.59 -8.59
CA SER A 139 8.09 7.52 -9.73
C SER A 139 8.33 6.78 -11.05
N MET A 140 9.16 5.72 -11.03
CA MET A 140 9.37 4.86 -12.20
C MET A 140 8.10 4.08 -12.56
N HIS A 141 7.33 3.65 -11.56
CA HIS A 141 6.01 3.06 -11.75
C HIS A 141 5.04 4.03 -12.44
N HIS A 142 4.90 5.28 -11.98
CA HIS A 142 4.05 6.29 -12.64
C HIS A 142 4.48 6.57 -14.09
N LYS A 143 5.79 6.51 -14.36
CA LYS A 143 6.35 6.73 -15.70
C LYS A 143 6.09 5.56 -16.66
N TYR A 144 6.37 4.32 -16.24
CA TYR A 144 6.34 3.14 -17.13
C TYR A 144 5.11 2.26 -16.97
N ARG A 145 4.40 2.35 -15.85
CA ARG A 145 3.10 1.72 -15.54
C ARG A 145 3.06 0.19 -15.54
N ASP A 146 4.15 -0.52 -15.82
CA ASP A 146 4.19 -2.00 -15.75
C ASP A 146 5.37 -2.52 -14.92
N VAL A 147 5.88 -1.67 -14.02
CA VAL A 147 7.00 -1.96 -13.11
C VAL A 147 6.65 -1.47 -11.69
N HIS A 148 7.34 -2.00 -10.69
CA HIS A 148 7.26 -1.59 -9.27
C HIS A 148 5.83 -1.41 -8.71
N PHE A 149 5.10 -2.51 -8.50
CA PHE A 149 3.71 -2.46 -7.99
C PHE A 149 3.60 -2.46 -6.46
N ALA A 150 4.68 -2.75 -5.74
CA ALA A 150 4.63 -2.80 -4.29
C ALA A 150 4.46 -1.40 -3.66
N SER A 151 3.84 -1.36 -2.48
CA SER A 151 3.68 -0.13 -1.67
C SER A 151 4.80 -0.05 -0.64
N VAL A 152 4.61 -0.58 0.56
CA VAL A 152 5.53 -0.44 1.70
C VAL A 152 6.76 -1.31 1.55
N PHE A 153 6.62 -2.56 1.11
CA PHE A 153 7.77 -3.45 0.94
C PHE A 153 7.99 -3.80 -0.52
N SER A 154 9.10 -3.34 -1.09
CA SER A 154 9.52 -3.70 -2.45
C SER A 154 9.86 -5.19 -2.62
N ILE A 155 9.86 -5.99 -1.54
CA ILE A 155 10.12 -7.43 -1.58
C ILE A 155 9.21 -8.17 -2.58
N TRP A 156 7.94 -7.79 -2.70
CA TRP A 156 7.01 -8.44 -3.63
C TRP A 156 7.39 -8.17 -5.07
N ASP A 157 7.86 -6.95 -5.35
CA ASP A 157 8.44 -6.65 -6.64
C ASP A 157 9.65 -7.54 -6.90
N TYR A 158 10.57 -7.79 -5.96
CA TYR A 158 11.69 -8.71 -6.22
C TYR A 158 11.24 -10.16 -6.46
N ILE A 159 10.33 -10.67 -5.62
CA ILE A 159 9.81 -12.04 -5.71
C ILE A 159 9.13 -12.28 -7.07
N PHE A 160 8.37 -11.29 -7.55
CA PHE A 160 7.57 -11.43 -8.77
C PHE A 160 8.15 -10.70 -10.01
N HIS A 161 9.14 -9.81 -9.86
CA HIS A 161 9.91 -9.19 -10.98
C HIS A 161 10.73 -10.22 -11.71
N GLN A 162 11.22 -11.25 -11.02
CA GLN A 162 11.97 -12.31 -11.68
C GLN A 162 11.10 -13.04 -12.72
N ALA A 163 9.77 -12.99 -12.59
CA ALA A 163 8.83 -13.46 -13.61
C ALA A 163 8.56 -12.44 -14.74
N GLN A 164 8.95 -11.18 -14.58
CA GLN A 164 8.63 -10.06 -15.50
C GLN A 164 9.80 -9.68 -16.42
N LEU A 165 11.05 -9.90 -15.97
CA LEU A 165 12.27 -9.75 -16.80
C LEU A 165 12.37 -10.73 -17.99
N LEU A 166 11.51 -11.75 -18.04
CA LEU A 166 11.41 -12.66 -19.20
C LEU A 166 10.76 -12.02 -20.44
N GLN A 167 10.35 -10.74 -20.40
CA GLN A 167 9.53 -10.14 -21.47
C GLN A 167 9.93 -8.74 -21.96
N GLN A 168 11.02 -8.11 -21.50
CA GLN A 168 11.44 -6.78 -22.01
C GLN A 168 12.97 -6.64 -22.10
N PRO A 169 13.54 -6.22 -23.25
CA PRO A 169 14.96 -5.93 -23.38
C PRO A 169 15.33 -4.59 -22.70
N PHE A 170 16.49 -4.57 -22.03
CA PHE A 170 17.04 -3.38 -21.38
C PHE A 170 17.33 -2.28 -22.42
N VAL A 171 16.73 -1.10 -22.23
CA VAL A 171 17.21 0.13 -22.86
C VAL A 171 17.91 0.93 -21.76
N TYR A 172 19.25 0.94 -21.81
CA TYR A 172 20.12 1.80 -21.00
C TYR A 172 20.11 3.22 -21.54
#